data_AF-A0AAU0RHM0-F1
#
_entry.id   AF-A0AAU0RHM0-F1
#
_cell.length_a   1.000
_cell.length_b   1.000
_cell.length_c   1.000
_cell.angle_alpha   90.00
_cell.angle_beta   90.00
_cell.angle_gamma   90.00
#
_symmetry.space_group_name_H-M   'P 1'
#
loop_
_entity.id
_entity.type
_entity.pdbx_description
1 polymer ?
#
loop_
_entity_poly.entity_id
_entity_poly.type
_entity_poly.pdbx_seq_one_letter_code
_entity_poly.pdbx_strand_id
1 'polypeptide(L)'
;MRTKKSQVNKEEYMFSLIAEQATSGQSIKSFCARHGIPSGNWFYWQKRYQQRNLEAHSENGSFTLLQISPDVVSSIDSAIFAEYKGMKIYRPVPASFLKELIG
;
A
#
# COMPACT_ATOMS: atom_id res chain seq x y z
N MET A 1 30.31 22.04 -13.10
CA MET A 1 30.37 20.58 -13.34
C MET A 1 30.17 19.84 -12.02
N ARG A 2 29.07 19.09 -11.86
CA ARG A 2 28.86 18.23 -10.68
C ARG A 2 29.45 16.85 -10.98
N THR A 3 30.47 16.43 -10.24
CA THR A 3 31.16 15.16 -10.46
C THR A 3 30.23 14.00 -10.07
N LYS A 4 30.09 12.97 -10.93
CA LYS A 4 29.19 11.82 -10.72
C LYS A 4 29.40 11.14 -9.35
N LYS A 5 30.62 11.13 -8.83
CA LYS A 5 31.00 10.55 -7.53
C LYS A 5 30.32 11.24 -6.33
N SER A 6 30.10 12.56 -6.41
CA SER A 6 29.38 13.32 -5.38
C SER A 6 27.88 13.02 -5.38
N GLN A 7 27.30 12.66 -6.53
CA GLN A 7 25.88 12.30 -6.63
C GLN A 7 25.58 10.91 -6.07
N VAL A 8 26.45 9.92 -6.32
CA VAL A 8 26.29 8.56 -5.79
C VAL A 8 26.27 8.56 -4.25
N ASN A 9 27.20 9.29 -3.63
CA ASN A 9 27.25 9.40 -2.17
C ASN A 9 25.99 10.07 -1.57
N LYS A 10 25.43 11.07 -2.28
CA LYS A 10 24.18 11.70 -1.85
C LYS A 10 22.97 10.77 -1.96
N GLU A 11 22.91 9.96 -3.01
CA GLU A 11 21.82 9.00 -3.20
C GLU A 11 21.81 7.94 -2.09
N GLU A 12 22.95 7.32 -1.82
CA GLU A 12 23.10 6.31 -0.76
C GLU A 12 22.71 6.88 0.61
N TYR A 13 23.16 8.09 0.93
CA TYR A 13 22.78 8.79 2.16
C TYR A 13 21.27 9.07 2.26
N MET A 14 20.63 9.49 1.16
CA MET A 14 19.19 9.72 1.19
C MET A 14 18.41 8.41 1.34
N PHE A 15 18.90 7.32 0.75
CA PHE A 15 18.26 6.00 0.85
C PHE A 15 18.39 5.40 2.24
N SER A 16 19.54 5.56 2.92
CA SER A 16 19.67 5.11 4.31
C SER A 16 18.69 5.83 5.23
N LEU A 17 18.50 7.14 5.05
CA LEU A 17 17.52 7.91 5.81
C LEU A 17 16.08 7.49 5.54
N ILE A 18 15.73 7.14 4.30
CA ILE A 18 14.37 6.64 3.96
C ILE A 18 14.12 5.30 4.65
N ALA A 19 15.10 4.39 4.65
CA ALA A 19 14.99 3.12 5.35
C ALA A 19 14.86 3.32 6.88
N GLU A 20 15.67 4.21 7.46
CA GLU A 20 15.59 4.57 8.87
C GLU A 20 14.22 5.15 9.24
N GLN A 21 13.70 6.09 8.44
CA GLN A 21 12.38 6.68 8.68
C GLN A 21 11.27 5.61 8.69
N ALA A 22 11.31 4.65 7.77
CA ALA A 22 10.34 3.55 7.71
C ALA A 22 10.36 2.67 8.98
N THR A 23 11.54 2.42 9.55
CA THR A 23 11.69 1.64 10.80
C THR A 23 11.35 2.45 12.05
N SER A 24 11.51 3.77 12.01
CA SER A 24 11.34 4.65 13.17
C SER A 24 9.90 4.86 13.63
N GLY A 25 8.91 4.59 12.77
CA GLY A 25 7.49 4.86 13.03
C GLY A 25 7.12 6.34 13.13
N GLN A 26 8.07 7.26 12.90
CA GLN A 26 7.85 8.69 12.99
C GLN A 26 7.21 9.23 11.71
N SER A 27 6.40 10.29 11.83
CA SER A 27 5.88 10.97 10.65
C SER A 27 7.00 11.52 9.78
N ILE A 28 6.82 11.49 8.46
CA ILE A 28 7.78 12.05 7.49
C ILE A 28 8.09 13.52 7.82
N LYS A 29 7.06 14.30 8.21
CA LYS A 29 7.23 15.72 8.56
C LYS A 29 8.17 15.92 9.75
N SER A 30 7.98 15.16 10.84
CA SER A 30 8.85 15.24 12.02
C SER A 30 10.27 14.74 11.74
N PHE A 31 10.40 13.70 10.91
CA PHE A 31 11.70 13.14 10.53
C PHE A 31 12.50 14.15 9.70
N CYS A 32 11.89 14.68 8.63
CA CYS A 32 12.50 15.71 7.79
C CYS A 32 12.92 16.96 8.57
N ALA A 33 12.11 17.40 9.54
CA ALA A 33 12.46 18.53 10.40
C ALA A 33 13.71 18.27 11.24
N ARG A 34 13.86 17.07 11.82
CA ARG A 34 15.04 16.70 12.62
C ARG A 34 16.32 16.66 11.79
N HIS A 35 16.23 16.13 10.57
CA HIS A 35 17.39 15.95 9.68
C HIS A 35 17.66 17.15 8.76
N GLY A 36 16.89 18.25 8.90
CA GLY A 36 17.07 19.46 8.09
C GLY A 36 16.76 19.28 6.60
N ILE A 37 15.83 18.37 6.27
CA ILE A 37 15.53 18.00 4.88
C ILE A 37 14.24 18.69 4.44
N PRO A 38 14.25 19.46 3.33
CA PRO A 38 13.02 19.99 2.77
C PRO A 38 12.09 18.88 2.28
N SER A 39 10.80 18.94 2.64
CA SER A 39 9.82 17.89 2.30
C SER A 39 9.75 17.60 0.79
N GLY A 40 9.85 18.63 -0.07
CA GLY A 40 9.86 18.43 -1.53
C GLY A 40 11.06 17.60 -2.01
N ASN A 41 12.23 17.80 -1.41
CA ASN A 41 13.41 16.98 -1.69
C ASN A 41 13.22 15.55 -1.16
N TRP A 42 12.58 15.37 0.00
CA TRP A 42 12.28 14.05 0.54
C TRP A 42 11.43 13.20 -0.41
N PHE A 43 10.28 13.71 -0.85
CA PHE A 43 9.38 12.95 -1.74
C PHE A 43 10.02 12.62 -3.09
N TYR A 44 10.90 13.48 -3.60
CA TYR A 44 11.71 13.19 -4.78
C TYR A 44 12.59 11.94 -4.56
N TRP A 45 13.35 11.90 -3.45
CA TRP A 45 14.23 10.77 -3.14
C TRP A 45 13.45 9.52 -2.78
N GLN A 46 12.30 9.64 -2.12
CA GLN A 46 11.41 8.52 -1.82
C GLN A 46 10.88 7.85 -3.08
N LYS A 47 10.41 8.64 -4.07
CA LYS A 47 9.99 8.11 -5.36
C LYS A 47 11.13 7.38 -6.07
N ARG A 48 12.32 7.97 -6.07
CA ARG A 48 13.53 7.38 -6.67
C ARG A 48 13.97 6.09 -5.96
N TYR A 49 13.85 6.04 -4.64
CA TYR A 49 14.09 4.84 -3.84
C TYR A 49 13.13 3.72 -4.23
N GLN A 50 11.83 4.01 -4.31
CA GLN A 50 10.83 3.03 -4.75
C GLN A 50 11.10 2.52 -6.16
N GLN A 51 11.42 3.42 -7.10
CA GLN A 51 11.76 3.05 -8.46
C GLN A 51 12.99 2.13 -8.53
N ARG A 52 14.06 2.42 -7.77
CA ARG A 52 15.24 1.55 -7.72
C ARG A 52 14.93 0.15 -7.17
N ASN A 53 14.06 0.06 -6.16
CA ASN A 53 13.61 -1.23 -5.65
C ASN A 53 12.76 -1.98 -6.69
N LEU A 54 11.88 -1.27 -7.41
CA LEU A 54 11.11 -1.85 -8.51
C LEU A 54 12.00 -2.35 -9.63
N GLU A 55 12.98 -1.56 -10.08
CA GLU A 55 13.94 -1.95 -11.14
C GLU A 55 14.81 -3.14 -10.71
N ALA A 56 15.25 -3.18 -9.45
CA ALA A 56 15.97 -4.34 -8.89
C ALA A 56 15.13 -5.62 -8.85
N HIS A 57 13.80 -5.49 -8.76
CA HIS A 57 12.84 -6.61 -8.79
C HIS A 57 12.15 -6.78 -10.16
N SER A 58 12.50 -5.97 -11.16
CA SER A 58 11.81 -5.91 -12.46
C SER A 58 12.32 -6.93 -13.47
N GLU A 59 13.38 -7.68 -13.19
CA GLU A 59 13.76 -8.80 -14.06
C GLU A 59 12.66 -9.89 -14.10
N ASN A 60 11.73 -9.88 -13.15
CA ASN A 60 10.48 -10.63 -13.22
C ASN A 60 9.37 -9.82 -12.57
N GLY A 61 8.65 -8.99 -13.34
CA GLY A 61 7.46 -8.29 -12.87
C GLY A 61 6.43 -9.30 -12.33
N SER A 62 6.48 -9.55 -11.02
CA SER A 62 5.70 -10.60 -10.37
C SER A 62 4.59 -9.98 -9.54
N PHE A 63 3.39 -10.53 -9.67
CA PHE A 63 2.30 -10.28 -8.75
C PHE A 63 2.75 -10.68 -7.33
N THR A 64 2.50 -9.80 -6.36
CA THR A 64 2.60 -10.19 -4.94
C THR A 64 1.32 -10.90 -4.57
N LEU A 65 1.41 -12.19 -4.24
CA LEU A 65 0.28 -12.92 -3.68
C LEU A 65 -0.03 -12.35 -2.30
N LEU A 66 -1.14 -11.63 -2.18
CA LEU A 66 -1.71 -11.30 -0.88
C LEU A 66 -2.17 -12.62 -0.26
N GLN A 67 -1.47 -13.09 0.77
CA GLN A 67 -2.02 -14.12 1.65
C GLN A 67 -3.19 -13.50 2.40
N ILE A 68 -4.39 -13.77 1.89
CA ILE A 68 -5.62 -13.57 2.64
C ILE A 68 -5.59 -14.63 3.74
N SER A 69 -5.13 -14.27 4.93
CA SER A 69 -5.44 -15.04 6.13
C SER A 69 -6.95 -15.15 6.17
N PRO A 70 -7.55 -16.34 6.16
CA PRO A 70 -8.98 -16.46 6.35
C PRO A 70 -9.25 -15.88 7.72
N ASP A 71 -9.82 -14.68 7.75
CA ASP A 71 -10.49 -14.19 8.93
C ASP A 71 -11.49 -15.28 9.30
N VAL A 72 -11.51 -15.69 10.57
CA VAL A 72 -12.33 -16.80 11.05
C VAL A 72 -13.79 -16.36 10.98
N VAL A 73 -14.35 -16.36 9.78
CA VAL A 73 -15.75 -16.14 9.50
C VAL A 73 -16.10 -17.21 8.50
N SER A 74 -16.60 -18.30 9.08
CA SER A 74 -17.39 -19.39 8.52
C SER A 74 -17.43 -19.46 7.01
N SER A 75 -17.03 -20.61 6.48
CA SER A 75 -17.44 -21.10 5.16
C SER A 75 -18.91 -20.74 4.92
N ILE A 76 -19.16 -19.62 4.25
CA ILE A 76 -20.49 -19.28 3.78
C ILE A 76 -20.61 -20.22 2.60
N ASP A 77 -21.26 -21.37 2.85
CA ASP A 77 -21.81 -22.17 1.77
C ASP A 77 -22.43 -21.18 0.80
N SER A 78 -21.82 -21.05 -0.37
CA SER A 78 -22.30 -20.21 -1.46
C SER A 78 -23.54 -20.83 -2.10
N ALA A 79 -24.43 -21.34 -1.25
CA ALA A 79 -25.76 -21.81 -1.56
C ALA A 79 -26.59 -20.58 -1.91
N ILE A 80 -27.06 -20.54 -3.15
CA ILE A 80 -27.94 -19.49 -3.63
C ILE A 80 -29.24 -19.59 -2.81
N PHE A 81 -29.57 -18.55 -2.05
CA PHE A 81 -30.81 -18.44 -1.30
C PHE A 81 -32.01 -18.27 -2.23
N ALA A 82 -31.88 -17.45 -3.27
CA ALA A 82 -32.93 -17.24 -4.27
C ALA A 82 -32.36 -16.77 -5.62
N GLU A 83 -33.08 -17.08 -6.71
CA GLU A 83 -32.78 -16.58 -8.06
C GLU A 83 -34.04 -16.00 -8.72
N TYR A 84 -33.92 -14.81 -9.31
CA TYR A 84 -35.00 -14.19 -10.08
C TYR A 84 -34.44 -13.41 -11.27
N LYS A 85 -34.86 -13.77 -12.50
CA LYS A 85 -34.40 -13.15 -13.76
C LYS A 85 -32.87 -13.02 -13.87
N GLY A 86 -32.12 -14.01 -13.38
CA GLY A 86 -30.65 -14.03 -13.40
C GLY A 86 -29.97 -13.27 -12.25
N MET A 87 -30.74 -12.67 -11.34
CA MET A 87 -30.19 -12.13 -10.09
C MET A 87 -30.12 -13.22 -9.04
N LYS A 88 -28.91 -13.48 -8.52
CA LYS A 88 -28.65 -14.48 -7.48
C LYS A 88 -28.49 -13.80 -6.13
N ILE A 89 -29.33 -14.19 -5.18
CA ILE A 89 -29.27 -13.74 -3.78
C ILE A 89 -28.62 -14.86 -2.98
N TYR A 90 -27.51 -14.56 -2.33
CA TYR A 90 -26.73 -15.55 -1.57
C TYR A 90 -27.03 -15.54 -0.07
N ARG A 91 -27.78 -14.54 0.41
CA ARG A 91 -28.12 -14.41 1.82
C ARG A 91 -29.59 -14.02 1.99
N PRO A 92 -30.35 -14.67 2.87
CA PRO A 92 -31.66 -14.18 3.26
C PRO A 92 -31.50 -12.80 3.91
N VAL A 93 -32.24 -11.81 3.39
CA VAL A 93 -32.23 -10.44 3.94
C VAL A 93 -33.58 -10.19 4.63
N PRO A 94 -33.60 -9.87 5.94
CA PRO A 94 -34.83 -9.50 6.63
C PRO A 94 -35.44 -8.22 6.04
N ALA A 95 -36.78 -8.13 6.01
CA ALA A 95 -37.47 -6.94 5.53
C ALA A 95 -37.13 -5.67 6.33
N SER A 96 -36.80 -5.81 7.63
CA SER A 96 -36.36 -4.70 8.47
C SER A 96 -35.08 -4.04 7.96
N PHE A 97 -34.10 -4.84 7.53
CA PHE A 97 -32.83 -4.35 6.99
C PHE A 97 -33.04 -3.56 5.70
N LEU A 98 -33.89 -4.04 4.79
CA LEU A 98 -34.21 -3.32 3.56
C LEU A 98 -34.91 -1.99 3.85
N LYS A 99 -35.75 -1.96 4.90
CA LYS A 99 -36.47 -0.75 5.31
C LYS A 99 -35.52 0.33 5.81
N GLU A 100 -34.45 -0.03 6.52
CA GLU A 100 -33.42 0.90 6.98
C GLU A 100 -32.64 1.55 5.83
N LEU A 101 -32.52 0.87 4.68
CA LEU A 101 -31.77 1.37 3.52
C LEU A 101 -32.53 2.37 2.65
N ILE A 102 -33.87 2.39 2.75
CA ILE A 102 -34.71 3.18 1.83
C ILE A 102 -34.91 4.63 2.31
N GLY A 103 -34.66 4.93 3.60
CA GLY A 103 -34.82 6.27 4.15
C GLY A 103 -36.28 6.67 4.36
#